data_AF-A0A1I3TZP5-F1
#
_entry.id   AF-A0A1I3TZP5-F1
#
_cell.length_a   1.000
_cell.length_b   1.000
_cell.length_c   1.000
_cell.angle_alpha   90.00
_cell.angle_beta   90.00
_cell.angle_gamma   90.00
#
_symmetry.space_group_name_H-M   'P 1'
#
loop_
_entity.id
_entity.type
_entity.pdbx_description
1 polymer ?
#
loop_
_entity_poly.entity_id
_entity_poly.type
_entity_poly.pdbx_seq_one_letter_code
_entity_poly.pdbx_strand_id
1 'polypeptide(L)' 'MTEKKTTWGVVWSPDFGRYASGQLDASQVRCVLCEQAPCACPPIGSPEYWALTQARHRKGRA' A
#
# COMPACT_ATOMS: atom_id res chain seq x y z
N MET A 1 9.00 41.23 -13.69
CA MET A 1 8.40 39.98 -14.20
C MET A 1 8.62 38.91 -13.16
N THR A 2 7.59 38.58 -12.38
CA THR A 2 7.69 37.56 -11.33
C THR A 2 7.14 36.26 -11.89
N GLU A 3 8.05 35.33 -12.17
CA GLU A 3 7.71 34.03 -12.74
C GLU A 3 6.97 33.20 -11.67
N LYS A 4 5.70 32.87 -11.94
CA LYS A 4 4.95 31.94 -11.08
C LYS A 4 5.39 30.53 -11.44
N LYS A 5 6.21 29.93 -10.58
CA LYS A 5 6.60 28.53 -10.67
C LYS A 5 5.43 27.66 -10.19
N THR A 6 4.70 27.05 -11.12
CA THR A 6 3.64 26.09 -10.79
C THR A 6 4.29 24.78 -10.34
N THR A 7 4.34 24.54 -9.03
CA THR A 7 4.70 23.24 -8.47
C THR A 7 3.50 22.31 -8.57
N TRP A 8 3.66 21.22 -9.32
CA TRP A 8 2.76 20.08 -9.26
C TRP A 8 3.14 19.26 -8.03
N GLY A 9 2.25 19.22 -7.04
CA GLY A 9 2.44 18.43 -5.82
C GLY A 9 1.43 17.29 -5.76
N VAL A 10 1.87 16.10 -5.36
CA VAL A 10 0.99 15.01 -4.93
C VAL A 10 0.76 15.15 -3.43
N VAL A 11 -0.51 15.17 -3.01
CA VAL A 11 -0.86 15.07 -1.59
C VAL A 11 -0.75 13.61 -1.18
N TRP A 12 0.26 13.30 -0.37
CA TRP A 12 0.42 11.97 0.22
C TRP A 12 -0.33 11.87 1.54
N SER A 13 -0.79 10.67 1.89
CA SER A 13 -1.33 10.41 3.23
C SER A 13 -0.25 10.67 4.29
N PRO A 14 -0.58 11.33 5.42
CA PRO A 14 0.36 11.51 6.52
C PRO A 14 0.87 10.16 7.06
N ASP A 15 0.06 9.10 7.02
CA ASP A 15 0.49 7.76 7.45
C ASP A 15 1.58 7.17 6.56
N PHE A 16 1.56 7.49 5.26
CA PHE A 16 2.63 7.10 4.35
C PHE A 16 3.95 7.79 4.72
N GLY A 17 3.89 9.07 5.09
CA GLY A 17 5.07 9.80 5.58
C GLY A 17 5.63 9.21 6.89
N ARG A 18 4.75 8.83 7.82
CA ARG A 18 5.14 8.19 9.08
C ARG A 18 5.77 6.81 8.84
N TYR A 19 5.22 6.02 7.93
CA TYR A 19 5.81 4.76 7.49
C TYR A 19 7.20 4.96 6.86
N ALA A 20 7.32 5.86 5.89
CA ALA A 20 8.57 6.11 5.17
C ALA A 20 9.69 6.66 6.07
N SER A 21 9.33 7.38 7.13
CA SER A 21 10.27 7.91 8.13
C SER A 21 10.62 6.93 9.25
N GLY A 22 9.99 5.74 9.28
CA GLY A 22 10.16 4.75 10.35
C GLY A 22 9.41 5.08 11.65
N GLN A 23 8.58 6.13 11.66
CA GLN A 23 7.71 6.47 12.80
C GLN A 23 6.49 5.54 12.93
N LEU A 24 6.18 4.77 11.89
CA LEU A 24 5.19 3.70 11.91
C LEU A 24 5.91 2.38 11.61
N ASP A 25 5.84 1.44 12.55
CA ASP A 25 6.45 0.13 12.38
C ASP A 25 5.71 -0.68 11.31
N ALA A 26 6.46 -1.43 10.49
CA ALA A 26 5.89 -2.19 9.37
C ALA A 26 4.89 -3.27 9.84
N SER A 27 5.02 -3.77 11.06
CA SER A 27 4.06 -4.72 11.65
C SER A 27 2.68 -4.10 11.92
N GLN A 28 2.56 -2.78 11.89
CA GLN A 28 1.29 -2.05 12.04
C GLN A 28 0.62 -1.75 10.70
N VAL A 29 1.32 -1.96 9.57
CA VAL A 29 0.79 -1.71 8.23
C VAL A 29 -0.02 -2.91 7.76
N ARG A 30 -1.34 -2.72 7.59
CA ARG A 30 -2.23 -3.78 7.10
C ARG A 30 -1.95 -4.08 5.63
N CYS A 31 -1.75 -5.35 5.32
CA CYS A 31 -1.59 -5.82 3.95
C CYS A 31 -2.88 -5.61 3.15
N VAL A 32 -2.80 -5.04 1.94
CA VAL A 32 -3.99 -4.84 1.08
C VAL A 32 -4.63 -6.14 0.58
N LEU A 33 -3.87 -7.25 0.58
CA LEU A 33 -4.34 -8.55 0.09
C LEU A 33 -5.02 -9.36 1.19
N CYS A 34 -4.36 -9.54 2.33
CA CYS A 34 -4.85 -10.37 3.44
C CYS A 34 -5.42 -9.57 4.63
N GLU A 35 -5.33 -8.25 4.61
CA GLU A 35 -5.87 -7.31 5.61
C GLU A 35 -5.33 -7.50 7.04
N GLN A 36 -4.25 -8.27 7.19
CA GLN A 36 -3.56 -8.54 8.45
C GLN A 36 -2.32 -7.66 8.64
N ALA A 37 -1.92 -7.49 9.90
CA ALA A 37 -0.72 -6.80 10.33
C ALA A 37 -0.13 -7.59 11.54
N PRO A 38 1.03 -8.27 11.41
CA PRO A 38 1.88 -8.34 10.23
C PRO A 38 1.22 -9.12 9.08
N CYS A 39 1.77 -8.97 7.88
CA CYS A 39 1.31 -9.70 6.70
C CYS A 39 1.49 -11.22 6.90
N ALA A 40 0.44 -11.99 6.60
CA ALA A 40 0.46 -13.45 6.61
C ALA A 40 0.23 -14.05 5.21
N CYS A 41 0.54 -13.30 4.15
CA CYS A 41 0.42 -13.81 2.78
C CYS A 41 1.41 -14.95 2.53
N PRO A 42 1.07 -15.89 1.63
CA PRO A 42 2.05 -16.83 1.09
C PRO A 42 3.23 -16.10 0.44
N PRO A 43 4.37 -16.79 0.21
CA PRO A 43 5.52 -16.22 -0.46
C PRO A 43 5.13 -15.53 -1.78
N ILE A 44 5.66 -14.34 -2.00
CA ILE A 44 5.38 -13.57 -3.21
C ILE A 44 5.74 -14.43 -4.43
N GLY A 45 4.79 -14.53 -5.37
CA GLY A 45 4.97 -15.32 -6.59
C GLY A 45 4.60 -16.80 -6.48
N SER A 46 4.25 -17.29 -5.28
CA SER A 46 3.76 -18.67 -5.13
C SER A 46 2.37 -18.86 -5.77
N PRO A 47 1.99 -20.09 -6.12
CA PRO A 47 0.64 -20.39 -6.61
C PRO A 47 -0.45 -19.89 -5.65
N GLU A 48 -0.25 -20.04 -4.34
CA GLU A 48 -1.18 -19.60 -3.30
C GLU A 48 -1.28 -18.06 -3.23
N TYR A 49 -0.15 -17.36 -3.41
CA TYR A 49 -0.14 -15.90 -3.52
C TYR A 49 -0.94 -15.41 -4.74
N TRP A 50 -0.77 -16.07 -5.89
CA TRP A 50 -1.53 -15.74 -7.10
C TRP A 50 -3.01 -16.08 -6.97
N ALA A 51 -3.37 -17.15 -6.25
CA ALA A 51 -4.76 -17.45 -5.96
C ALA A 51 -5.40 -16.37 -5.08
N LEU A 52 -4.70 -15.91 -4.04
CA LEU A 52 -5.17 -14.85 -3.14
C LEU A 52 -5.38 -13.51 -3.87
N THR A 53 -4.40 -13.08 -4.67
CA THR A 53 -4.50 -11.84 -5.46
C THR A 53 -5.67 -11.88 -6.43
N GLN A 54 -5.82 -12.98 -7.18
CA GLN A 54 -6.95 -13.17 -8.09
C GLN A 54 -8.30 -13.13 -7.36
N ALA A 55 -8.42 -13.76 -6.20
CA ALA A 55 -9.63 -13.71 -5.40
C ALA A 55 -9.98 -12.28 -4.97
N ARG A 56 -8.99 -11.48 -4.55
CA ARG A 56 -9.21 -10.08 -4.14
C ARG A 56 -9.60 -9.18 -5.31
N HIS A 57 -8.99 -9.37 -6.48
CA HIS A 57 -9.34 -8.62 -7.69
C HIS A 57 -10.75 -8.93 -8.20
N ARG A 58 -11.21 -10.19 -8.08
CA ARG A 58 -12.60 -10.54 -8.42
C ARG A 58 -13.61 -9.89 -7.48
N LYS A 59 -13.31 -9.84 -6.18
CA LYS A 59 -14.17 -9.18 -5.17
C LYS A 59 -14.30 -7.66 -5.35
N GLY A 60 -13.34 -7.00 -6.01
CA GLY A 60 -13.38 -5.55 -6.24
C GLY A 60 -14.17 -5.10 -7.48
N ARG A 61 -14.78 -6.02 -8.24
CA ARG A 61 -15.66 -5.72 -9.40
C ARG A 61 -17.16 -5.94 -9.10
N ALA A 62 -17.59 -5.62 -7.88
CA ALA A 62 -19.00 -5.59 -7.51
C ALA A 62 -19.49 -4.14 -7.43
#